data_AF-A0A8K0KE80-F1
#
_entry.id   AF-A0A8K0KE80-F1
#
_cell.length_a   1.000
_cell.length_b   1.000
_cell.length_c   1.000
_cell.angle_alpha   90.00
_cell.angle_beta   90.00
_cell.angle_gamma   90.00
#
_symmetry.space_group_name_H-M   'P 1'
#
loop_
_entity.id
_entity.type
_entity.pdbx_description
1 polymer ?
#
loop_
_entity_poly.entity_id
_entity_poly.type
_entity_poly.pdbx_seq_one_letter_code
_entity_poly.pdbx_strand_id
1 'polypeptide(L)'
;MAVYISERPVFSFLVETKSQRLDTDLDNDIGANLDSDIELRTIDSHPDYDESDVGRMQIIFPGTKWCGTGNVSGHDEDYGIFEEEDKCCKEHDYCPETMNGGESKYGLNNDAFYTRLDCSCDYKFYNCLKTVDTHISHEIGFTYFNTIGTKCYRNDYPIVRCHHYSSFIKQRCRVYELDRSKPKMWQWFDLPIY
;
A
#
# COMPACT_ATOMS: atom_id res chain seq x y z
N MET A 1 -8.56 -45.03 36.34
CA MET A 1 -8.85 -43.73 36.97
C MET A 1 -7.59 -43.24 37.65
N ALA A 2 -7.08 -42.07 37.28
CA ALA A 2 -6.24 -41.19 38.11
C ALA A 2 -6.08 -39.88 37.34
N VAL A 3 -6.68 -38.80 37.85
CA VAL A 3 -6.40 -37.43 37.40
C VAL A 3 -5.35 -36.87 38.34
N TYR A 4 -4.30 -36.26 37.82
CA TYR A 4 -3.43 -35.39 38.60
C TYR A 4 -3.23 -34.07 37.85
N ILE A 5 -3.62 -32.99 38.53
CA ILE A 5 -3.44 -31.60 38.13
C ILE A 5 -2.18 -31.09 38.84
N SER A 6 -1.36 -30.30 38.15
CA SER A 6 -0.25 -29.57 38.77
C SER A 6 -0.09 -28.18 38.15
N GLU A 7 -0.51 -27.20 38.94
CA GLU A 7 -0.26 -25.75 38.96
C GLU A 7 0.77 -25.11 38.00
N ARG A 8 0.45 -23.86 37.61
CA ARG A 8 1.30 -22.94 36.84
C ARG A 8 2.28 -22.18 37.74
N PRO A 9 3.32 -21.56 37.15
CA PRO A 9 3.82 -20.27 37.62
C PRO A 9 3.53 -19.16 36.59
N VAL A 10 3.07 -18.01 37.09
CA VAL A 10 2.91 -16.77 36.31
C VAL A 10 4.22 -15.98 36.39
N PHE A 11 4.82 -15.62 35.25
CA PHE A 11 5.93 -14.67 35.22
C PHE A 11 5.45 -13.29 34.76
N SER A 12 5.50 -12.34 35.68
CA SER A 12 5.37 -10.92 35.39
C SER A 12 6.76 -10.34 35.15
N PHE A 13 6.94 -9.61 34.04
CA PHE A 13 8.12 -8.78 33.81
C PHE A 13 7.67 -7.34 33.57
N LEU A 14 7.82 -6.51 34.60
CA LEU A 14 7.84 -5.06 34.49
C LEU A 14 9.29 -4.64 34.21
N VAL A 15 9.51 -3.87 33.14
CA VAL A 15 10.79 -3.19 32.90
C VAL A 15 10.61 -1.72 33.24
N GLU A 16 11.37 -1.26 34.21
CA GLU A 16 11.21 0.04 34.86
C GLU A 16 12.17 1.07 34.24
N THR A 17 11.64 2.23 33.83
CA THR A 17 12.44 3.29 33.19
C THR A 17 13.21 4.09 34.23
N LYS A 18 14.54 4.14 34.12
CA LYS A 18 15.37 5.06 34.93
C LYS A 18 15.86 6.24 34.11
N SER A 19 15.20 7.37 34.34
CA SER A 19 15.71 8.70 34.02
C SER A 19 16.93 9.01 34.91
N GLN A 20 18.01 9.51 34.32
CA GLN A 20 19.09 10.17 35.05
C GLN A 20 19.33 11.56 34.45
N ARG A 21 19.12 12.57 35.30
CA ARG A 21 19.46 13.97 35.09
C ARG A 21 20.76 14.24 35.85
N LEU A 22 21.69 14.96 35.23
CA LEU A 22 22.79 15.64 35.91
C LEU A 22 22.79 17.08 35.40
N ASP A 23 22.84 18.02 36.35
CA ASP A 23 22.61 19.45 36.16
C ASP A 23 23.92 20.24 36.27
N THR A 24 24.05 21.29 35.43
CA THR A 24 24.86 22.54 35.56
C THR A 24 26.38 22.40 35.84
N ASP A 25 27.32 23.34 35.62
CA ASP A 25 27.41 24.82 35.50
C ASP A 25 28.38 25.18 34.31
N LEU A 26 28.59 26.42 33.79
CA LEU A 26 28.01 27.76 33.95
C LEU A 26 28.23 28.64 32.69
N ASP A 27 27.29 29.57 32.45
CA ASP A 27 27.28 30.91 31.81
C ASP A 27 28.41 31.54 30.95
N ASN A 28 27.91 32.38 30.03
CA ASN A 28 28.45 33.63 29.43
C ASN A 28 29.54 33.57 28.34
N ASP A 29 29.13 33.94 27.13
CA ASP A 29 29.49 35.29 26.66
C ASP A 29 28.38 35.94 25.81
N ILE A 30 28.06 37.21 26.07
CA ILE A 30 27.10 38.01 25.29
C ILE A 30 27.90 38.93 24.38
N GLY A 31 27.99 38.58 23.10
CA GLY A 31 28.71 39.37 22.08
C GLY A 31 27.88 39.53 20.82
N ALA A 32 27.11 40.61 20.74
CA ALA A 32 26.38 40.94 19.52
C ALA A 32 27.35 41.40 18.42
N ASN A 33 27.29 40.75 17.25
CA ASN A 33 27.62 41.36 15.98
C ASN A 33 26.60 40.86 14.94
N LEU A 34 25.66 41.73 14.57
CA LEU A 34 25.04 41.65 13.26
C LEU A 34 26.08 42.17 12.27
N ASP A 35 26.73 41.27 11.55
CA ASP A 35 27.21 41.59 10.21
C ASP A 35 26.35 40.81 9.21
N SER A 36 25.69 41.55 8.33
CA SER A 36 24.70 41.03 7.40
C SER A 36 25.39 40.63 6.09
N ASP A 37 25.80 39.37 5.99
CA ASP A 37 26.15 38.71 4.71
C ASP A 37 25.84 37.20 4.76
N ILE A 38 24.56 36.88 4.97
CA ILE A 38 24.04 35.55 4.59
C ILE A 38 23.78 35.61 3.09
N GLU A 39 24.73 35.11 2.30
CA GLU A 39 24.42 34.67 0.93
C GLU A 39 23.30 33.63 1.02
N LEU A 40 22.10 34.02 0.58
CA LEU A 40 21.04 33.08 0.28
C LEU A 40 21.55 32.19 -0.86
N ARG A 41 22.09 31.02 -0.53
CA ARG A 41 22.31 29.97 -1.52
C ARG A 41 20.94 29.58 -2.05
N THR A 42 20.66 30.01 -3.28
CA THR A 42 19.58 29.44 -4.07
C THR A 42 19.76 27.93 -4.06
N ILE A 43 18.75 27.22 -3.57
CA ILE A 43 18.63 25.79 -3.82
C ILE A 43 18.40 25.69 -5.33
N ASP A 44 19.45 25.35 -6.07
CA ASP A 44 19.34 25.10 -7.50
C ASP A 44 18.26 24.04 -7.72
N SER A 45 17.26 24.40 -8.50
CA SER A 45 16.14 23.53 -8.84
C SER A 45 16.69 22.30 -9.56
N HIS A 46 16.76 21.17 -8.85
CA HIS A 46 16.93 19.87 -9.47
C HIS A 46 15.77 19.68 -10.46
N PRO A 47 16.04 19.45 -11.76
CA PRO A 47 15.03 19.56 -12.82
C PRO A 47 14.18 18.29 -12.96
N ASP A 48 13.88 17.62 -11.84
CA ASP A 48 13.20 16.31 -11.79
C ASP A 48 12.13 16.23 -10.69
N TYR A 49 11.59 17.39 -10.28
CA TYR A 49 10.34 17.46 -9.54
C TYR A 49 9.17 17.60 -10.52
N ASP A 50 8.44 16.50 -10.73
CA ASP A 50 7.18 16.49 -11.46
C ASP A 50 6.13 17.32 -10.72
N GLU A 51 5.58 18.34 -11.39
CA GLU A 51 4.54 19.23 -10.89
C GLU A 51 3.22 18.48 -10.56
N SER A 52 3.09 17.21 -10.96
CA SER A 52 1.95 16.34 -10.64
C SER A 52 1.93 15.80 -9.19
N ASP A 53 2.98 16.00 -8.39
CA ASP A 53 3.10 15.39 -7.05
C ASP A 53 2.50 16.23 -5.89
N VAL A 54 1.95 17.42 -6.17
CA VAL A 54 1.32 18.28 -5.15
C VAL A 54 -0.05 17.73 -4.72
N GLY A 55 -0.04 16.62 -3.96
CA GLY A 55 -1.23 16.03 -3.34
C GLY A 55 -1.24 14.50 -3.20
N ARG A 56 -0.22 13.76 -3.67
CA ARG A 56 -0.19 12.31 -3.53
C ARG A 56 0.20 11.90 -2.11
N MET A 57 -0.74 11.31 -1.38
CA MET A 57 -0.47 10.73 -0.07
C MET A 57 0.31 9.42 -0.24
N GLN A 58 1.63 9.48 -0.10
CA GLN A 58 2.51 8.31 -0.15
C GLN A 58 2.35 7.46 1.12
N ILE A 59 1.93 6.22 0.95
CA ILE A 59 1.70 5.24 2.02
C ILE A 59 2.39 3.96 1.58
N ILE A 60 3.45 3.57 2.28
CA ILE A 60 4.21 2.33 2.05
C ILE A 60 4.01 1.39 3.25
N PHE A 61 3.83 0.09 3.01
CA PHE A 61 3.74 -0.90 4.08
C PHE A 61 5.09 -1.00 4.82
N PRO A 62 5.14 -0.90 6.16
CA PRO A 62 6.40 -0.89 6.91
C PRO A 62 7.27 -2.12 6.62
N GLY A 63 8.54 -1.91 6.30
CA GLY A 63 9.49 -2.97 5.96
C GLY A 63 9.47 -3.41 4.49
N THR A 64 8.66 -2.78 3.65
CA THR A 64 8.65 -2.91 2.18
C THR A 64 9.10 -1.60 1.53
N LYS A 65 9.39 -1.61 0.23
CA LYS A 65 9.66 -0.40 -0.58
C LYS A 65 8.66 -0.20 -1.72
N TRP A 66 8.00 -1.26 -2.17
CA TRP A 66 7.10 -1.29 -3.32
C TRP A 66 5.63 -1.48 -2.95
N CYS A 67 5.31 -1.93 -1.73
CA CYS A 67 3.92 -2.19 -1.34
C CYS A 67 3.21 -0.90 -0.87
N GLY A 68 2.73 -0.07 -1.78
CA GLY A 68 2.09 1.20 -1.42
C GLY A 68 1.42 1.99 -2.54
N THR A 69 1.24 3.29 -2.30
CA THR A 69 0.88 4.26 -3.36
C THR A 69 2.11 4.62 -4.18
N GLY A 70 2.43 3.77 -5.15
CA GLY A 70 3.74 3.72 -5.78
C GLY A 70 4.78 3.13 -4.82
N ASN A 71 6.06 3.47 -5.05
CA ASN A 71 7.18 2.92 -4.31
C ASN A 71 8.14 4.02 -3.81
N VAL A 72 9.00 3.65 -2.85
CA VAL A 72 10.12 4.45 -2.32
C VAL A 72 11.47 3.79 -2.66
N SER A 73 11.48 3.06 -3.77
CA SER A 73 12.62 2.26 -4.21
C SER A 73 13.67 3.12 -4.91
N GLY A 74 14.95 2.94 -4.58
CA GLY A 74 16.04 3.64 -5.25
C GLY A 74 16.41 3.06 -6.63
N HIS A 75 16.08 1.78 -6.88
CA HIS A 75 16.30 1.07 -8.14
C HIS A 75 15.50 -0.24 -8.19
N ASP A 76 15.35 -0.85 -9.35
CA ASP A 76 14.60 -2.10 -9.57
C ASP A 76 14.82 -3.21 -8.52
N GLU A 77 16.04 -3.41 -8.06
CA GLU A 77 16.40 -4.45 -7.08
C GLU A 77 16.49 -3.94 -5.61
N ASP A 78 16.06 -2.70 -5.34
CA ASP A 78 16.05 -2.12 -4.00
C ASP A 78 14.78 -2.55 -3.25
N TYR A 79 14.90 -3.61 -2.48
CA TYR A 79 13.81 -4.20 -1.69
C TYR A 79 13.94 -3.88 -0.19
N GLY A 80 12.82 -3.97 0.52
CA GLY A 80 12.76 -3.91 1.97
C GLY A 80 13.16 -5.23 2.66
N ILE A 81 12.93 -5.32 3.97
CA ILE A 81 13.21 -6.53 4.77
C ILE A 81 12.25 -7.69 4.44
N PHE A 82 11.11 -7.40 3.82
CA PHE A 82 10.10 -8.36 3.37
C PHE A 82 10.21 -8.56 1.85
N GLU A 83 11.38 -9.03 1.41
CA GLU A 83 11.82 -9.03 0.00
C GLU A 83 10.87 -9.78 -0.95
N GLU A 84 10.32 -10.92 -0.53
CA GLU A 84 9.43 -11.74 -1.38
C GLU A 84 8.06 -11.09 -1.57
N GLU A 85 7.52 -10.44 -0.53
CA GLU A 85 6.33 -9.62 -0.60
C GLU A 85 6.56 -8.38 -1.49
N ASP A 86 7.73 -7.76 -1.35
CA ASP A 86 8.13 -6.59 -2.13
C ASP A 86 8.27 -6.90 -3.63
N LYS A 87 8.76 -8.11 -3.98
CA LYS A 87 8.76 -8.61 -5.36
C LYS A 87 7.35 -8.73 -5.93
N CYS A 88 6.38 -9.21 -5.14
CA CYS A 88 4.97 -9.24 -5.57
C CYS A 88 4.41 -7.83 -5.82
N CYS A 89 4.75 -6.87 -4.96
CA CYS A 89 4.32 -5.48 -5.11
C CYS A 89 5.01 -4.78 -6.29
N LYS A 90 6.29 -5.07 -6.56
CA LYS A 90 7.00 -4.58 -7.74
C LYS A 90 6.40 -5.11 -9.05
N GLU A 91 6.04 -6.39 -9.15
CA GLU A 91 5.36 -6.90 -10.36
C GLU A 91 3.99 -6.24 -10.55
N HIS A 92 3.31 -5.89 -9.46
CA HIS A 92 2.03 -5.18 -9.45
C HIS A 92 2.17 -3.72 -9.92
N ASP A 93 3.17 -2.99 -9.42
CA ASP A 93 3.54 -1.63 -9.85
C ASP A 93 3.87 -1.55 -11.36
N TYR A 94 4.53 -2.57 -11.90
CA TYR A 94 4.85 -2.68 -13.34
C TYR A 94 3.69 -3.20 -14.22
N CYS A 95 2.45 -3.14 -13.75
CA CYS A 95 1.31 -3.47 -14.60
C CYS A 95 1.28 -2.59 -15.87
N PRO A 96 1.22 -3.16 -17.10
CA PRO A 96 1.26 -2.37 -18.33
C PRO A 96 0.04 -1.48 -18.57
N GLU A 97 -1.05 -1.72 -17.84
CA GLU A 97 -2.33 -1.04 -18.01
C GLU A 97 -2.81 -0.55 -16.65
N THR A 98 -2.57 0.75 -16.41
CA THR A 98 -2.88 1.46 -15.17
C THR A 98 -3.75 2.69 -15.42
N MET A 99 -4.43 3.13 -14.36
CA MET A 99 -5.22 4.35 -14.30
C MET A 99 -4.92 5.03 -12.95
N ASN A 100 -4.23 6.16 -13.00
CA ASN A 100 -3.80 6.91 -11.82
C ASN A 100 -4.98 7.42 -10.99
N GLY A 101 -4.73 7.80 -9.74
CA GLY A 101 -5.76 8.44 -8.91
C GLY A 101 -6.25 9.76 -9.55
N GLY A 102 -7.56 9.92 -9.68
CA GLY A 102 -8.20 11.05 -10.37
C GLY A 102 -8.19 11.00 -11.90
N GLU A 103 -7.62 9.97 -12.52
CA GLU A 103 -7.56 9.84 -13.99
C GLU A 103 -8.90 9.38 -14.58
N SER A 104 -9.23 9.88 -15.79
CA SER A 104 -10.31 9.39 -16.63
C SER A 104 -9.76 8.70 -17.88
N LYS A 105 -10.05 7.40 -18.05
CA LYS A 105 -9.54 6.58 -19.17
C LYS A 105 -10.63 5.61 -19.63
N TYR A 106 -10.76 5.42 -20.94
CA TYR A 106 -11.77 4.54 -21.57
C TYR A 106 -13.24 4.80 -21.21
N GLY A 107 -13.59 6.00 -20.74
CA GLY A 107 -14.93 6.32 -20.24
C GLY A 107 -15.20 5.87 -18.79
N LEU A 108 -14.15 5.41 -18.09
CA LEU A 108 -14.14 5.19 -16.64
C LEU A 108 -13.41 6.34 -15.96
N ASN A 109 -13.78 6.63 -14.70
CA ASN A 109 -13.06 7.55 -13.82
C ASN A 109 -12.52 6.76 -12.63
N ASN A 110 -11.26 6.99 -12.25
CA ASN A 110 -10.71 6.49 -11.00
C ASN A 110 -10.83 7.55 -9.90
N ASP A 111 -11.99 7.62 -9.25
CA ASP A 111 -12.25 8.57 -8.15
C ASP A 111 -11.44 8.28 -6.85
N ALA A 112 -10.55 7.29 -6.86
CA ALA A 112 -9.65 7.01 -5.72
C ALA A 112 -8.40 7.88 -5.76
N PHE A 113 -7.77 8.09 -4.60
CA PHE A 113 -6.47 8.78 -4.49
C PHE A 113 -5.27 7.88 -4.87
N TYR A 114 -5.52 6.63 -5.24
CA TYR A 114 -4.53 5.61 -5.55
C TYR A 114 -4.78 5.00 -6.94
N THR A 115 -3.73 4.49 -7.57
CA THR A 115 -3.78 3.85 -8.87
C THR A 115 -4.62 2.58 -8.85
N ARG A 116 -5.41 2.36 -9.91
CA ARG A 116 -6.10 1.10 -10.19
C ARG A 116 -5.52 0.48 -11.46
N LEU A 117 -5.60 -0.85 -11.57
CA LEU A 117 -4.92 -1.61 -12.60
C LEU A 117 -5.88 -2.51 -13.40
N ASP A 118 -5.40 -3.06 -14.50
CA ASP A 118 -6.09 -4.17 -15.16
C ASP A 118 -6.24 -5.38 -14.24
N CYS A 119 -7.42 -6.03 -14.27
CA CYS A 119 -7.73 -7.17 -13.42
C CYS A 119 -6.72 -8.33 -13.49
N SER A 120 -6.01 -8.51 -14.61
CA SER A 120 -4.97 -9.54 -14.74
C SER A 120 -3.78 -9.28 -13.82
N CYS A 121 -3.40 -8.02 -13.58
CA CYS A 121 -2.34 -7.65 -12.66
C CYS A 121 -2.76 -7.92 -11.20
N ASP A 122 -4.00 -7.55 -10.82
CA ASP A 122 -4.52 -7.84 -9.48
C ASP A 122 -4.67 -9.35 -9.20
N TYR A 123 -5.05 -10.16 -10.20
CA TYR A 123 -5.10 -11.61 -10.04
C TYR A 123 -3.70 -12.25 -9.93
N LYS A 124 -2.69 -11.71 -10.64
CA LYS A 124 -1.29 -12.12 -10.43
C LYS A 124 -0.82 -11.77 -9.03
N PHE A 125 -1.04 -10.54 -8.58
CA PHE A 125 -0.65 -10.06 -7.25
C PHE A 125 -1.29 -10.90 -6.14
N TYR A 126 -2.59 -11.19 -6.25
CA TYR A 126 -3.30 -12.11 -5.36
C TYR A 126 -2.59 -13.46 -5.25
N ASN A 127 -2.28 -14.08 -6.39
CA ASN A 127 -1.63 -15.39 -6.43
C ASN A 127 -0.19 -15.35 -5.94
N CYS A 128 0.55 -14.26 -6.19
CA CYS A 128 1.91 -14.06 -5.72
C CYS A 128 1.95 -14.05 -4.18
N LEU A 129 1.14 -13.19 -3.55
CA LEU A 129 1.06 -13.12 -2.08
C LEU A 129 0.60 -14.46 -1.45
N LYS A 130 -0.35 -15.16 -2.10
CA LYS A 130 -0.78 -16.52 -1.69
C LYS A 130 0.29 -17.61 -1.90
N THR A 131 1.29 -17.37 -2.74
CA THR A 131 2.43 -18.28 -2.97
C THR A 131 3.56 -18.01 -1.98
N VAL A 132 3.76 -16.74 -1.59
CA VAL A 132 4.70 -16.34 -0.53
C VAL A 132 4.24 -16.86 0.85
N ASP A 133 2.92 -16.84 1.11
CA ASP A 133 2.26 -17.49 2.26
C ASP A 133 2.87 -17.17 3.64
N THR A 134 3.22 -15.91 3.89
CA THR A 134 3.70 -15.43 5.19
C THR A 134 2.63 -14.62 5.92
N HIS A 135 2.86 -14.33 7.21
CA HIS A 135 2.02 -13.37 7.95
C HIS A 135 1.94 -12.00 7.25
N ILE A 136 3.06 -11.52 6.69
CA ILE A 136 3.15 -10.21 6.04
C ILE A 136 2.43 -10.22 4.68
N SER A 137 2.60 -11.27 3.87
CA SER A 137 1.86 -11.42 2.61
C SER A 137 0.35 -11.54 2.86
N HIS A 138 -0.06 -12.13 4.00
CA HIS A 138 -1.44 -12.18 4.44
C HIS A 138 -1.98 -10.80 4.87
N GLU A 139 -1.21 -9.99 5.60
CA GLU A 139 -1.60 -8.63 5.99
C GLU A 139 -1.68 -7.67 4.79
N ILE A 140 -0.72 -7.72 3.86
CA ILE A 140 -0.73 -6.96 2.61
C ILE A 140 -1.94 -7.38 1.77
N GLY A 141 -2.15 -8.69 1.60
CA GLY A 141 -3.28 -9.24 0.85
C GLY A 141 -4.62 -8.83 1.47
N PHE A 142 -4.80 -8.98 2.78
CA PHE A 142 -6.01 -8.53 3.47
C PHE A 142 -6.22 -7.02 3.33
N THR A 143 -5.18 -6.21 3.41
CA THR A 143 -5.26 -4.75 3.29
C THR A 143 -5.72 -4.34 1.89
N TYR A 144 -5.02 -4.81 0.85
CA TYR A 144 -5.32 -4.49 -0.55
C TYR A 144 -6.70 -5.04 -0.95
N PHE A 145 -6.88 -6.34 -0.80
CA PHE A 145 -8.07 -7.02 -1.31
C PHE A 145 -9.29 -6.84 -0.41
N ASN A 146 -9.20 -6.77 0.92
CA ASN A 146 -10.39 -6.80 1.80
C ASN A 146 -10.70 -5.45 2.47
N THR A 147 -9.69 -4.69 2.86
CA THR A 147 -9.84 -3.42 3.60
C THR A 147 -10.15 -2.25 2.68
N ILE A 148 -9.23 -1.91 1.75
CA ILE A 148 -9.30 -0.72 0.89
C ILE A 148 -10.54 -0.72 -0.01
N GLY A 149 -11.02 -1.90 -0.42
CA GLY A 149 -12.22 -2.03 -1.26
C GLY A 149 -12.02 -1.55 -2.69
N THR A 150 -10.78 -1.61 -3.18
CA THR A 150 -10.45 -1.28 -4.57
C THR A 150 -11.15 -2.21 -5.58
N LYS A 151 -11.17 -1.78 -6.84
CA LYS A 151 -11.72 -2.49 -8.00
C LYS A 151 -10.67 -2.48 -9.09
N CYS A 152 -10.64 -3.55 -9.88
CA CYS A 152 -9.88 -3.58 -11.12
C CYS A 152 -10.78 -3.19 -12.29
N TYR A 153 -10.19 -2.87 -13.45
CA TYR A 153 -10.93 -2.72 -14.69
C TYR A 153 -10.41 -3.68 -15.76
N ARG A 154 -11.21 -3.97 -16.78
CA ARG A 154 -10.78 -4.75 -17.96
C ARG A 154 -11.74 -4.57 -19.13
N ASN A 155 -11.29 -4.88 -20.33
CA ASN A 155 -12.09 -4.86 -21.56
C ASN A 155 -12.86 -6.18 -21.75
N ASP A 156 -14.16 -6.17 -21.41
CA ASP A 156 -15.00 -7.37 -21.41
C ASP A 156 -16.43 -7.06 -21.89
N TYR A 157 -17.25 -8.10 -22.04
CA TYR A 157 -18.65 -7.95 -22.44
C TYR A 157 -19.46 -7.16 -21.40
N PRO A 158 -20.48 -6.37 -21.79
CA PRO A 158 -21.27 -5.57 -20.86
C PRO A 158 -21.90 -6.40 -19.73
N ILE A 159 -21.75 -5.94 -18.49
CA ILE A 159 -22.31 -6.59 -17.30
C ILE A 159 -23.85 -6.45 -17.34
N VAL A 160 -24.56 -7.57 -17.26
CA VAL A 160 -26.02 -7.61 -17.11
C VAL A 160 -26.40 -7.51 -15.64
N ARG A 161 -25.78 -8.36 -14.80
CA ARG A 161 -26.03 -8.45 -13.36
C ARG A 161 -24.93 -9.26 -12.67
N CYS A 162 -24.94 -9.25 -11.35
CA CYS A 162 -24.22 -10.28 -10.60
C CYS A 162 -25.00 -11.61 -10.62
N HIS A 163 -24.29 -12.72 -10.79
CA HIS A 163 -24.82 -14.08 -10.69
C HIS A 163 -24.55 -14.69 -9.30
N HIS A 164 -23.35 -14.47 -8.74
CA HIS A 164 -22.98 -14.95 -7.40
C HIS A 164 -22.26 -13.88 -6.59
N TYR A 165 -22.76 -13.62 -5.39
CA TYR A 165 -22.14 -12.73 -4.40
C TYR A 165 -21.25 -13.49 -3.41
N SER A 166 -20.31 -12.80 -2.78
CA SER A 166 -19.58 -13.30 -1.61
C SER A 166 -20.47 -13.40 -0.38
N SER A 167 -20.36 -14.50 0.37
CA SER A 167 -21.23 -14.85 1.52
C SER A 167 -20.99 -14.03 2.81
N PHE A 168 -20.28 -12.91 2.76
CA PHE A 168 -19.86 -12.11 3.93
C PHE A 168 -20.39 -10.66 3.86
N ILE A 169 -20.24 -9.94 4.98
CA ILE A 169 -20.83 -8.62 5.29
C ILE A 169 -20.58 -7.55 4.20
N LYS A 170 -19.49 -7.64 3.42
CA LYS A 170 -19.31 -6.87 2.19
C LYS A 170 -19.76 -7.70 0.97
N GLN A 171 -20.88 -7.33 0.35
CA GLN A 171 -21.35 -7.98 -0.89
C GLN A 171 -20.48 -7.58 -2.08
N ARG A 172 -19.64 -8.50 -2.55
CA ARG A 172 -18.91 -8.40 -3.83
C ARG A 172 -19.43 -9.41 -4.81
N CYS A 173 -19.40 -9.08 -6.09
CA CYS A 173 -19.73 -10.03 -7.13
C CYS A 173 -18.53 -10.94 -7.45
N ARG A 174 -18.69 -12.24 -7.24
CA ARG A 174 -17.71 -13.27 -7.61
C ARG A 174 -17.86 -13.72 -9.07
N VAL A 175 -19.09 -13.76 -9.58
CA VAL A 175 -19.40 -14.19 -10.95
C VAL A 175 -20.42 -13.25 -11.55
N TYR A 176 -20.04 -12.60 -12.65
CA TYR A 176 -20.90 -11.69 -13.41
C TYR A 176 -21.59 -12.42 -14.56
N GLU A 177 -22.84 -12.07 -14.83
CA GLU A 177 -23.51 -12.40 -16.09
C GLU A 177 -23.21 -11.30 -17.10
N LEU A 178 -22.74 -11.66 -18.30
CA LEU A 178 -22.28 -10.72 -19.32
C LEU A 178 -23.05 -10.88 -20.64
N ASP A 179 -23.39 -9.76 -21.28
CA ASP A 179 -24.10 -9.70 -22.56
C ASP A 179 -23.13 -9.93 -23.73
N ARG A 180 -22.96 -11.21 -24.10
CA ARG A 180 -22.10 -11.62 -25.22
C ARG A 180 -22.63 -11.25 -26.61
N SER A 181 -23.83 -10.66 -26.72
CA SER A 181 -24.37 -10.18 -28.00
C SER A 181 -23.82 -8.81 -28.42
N LYS A 182 -23.23 -8.08 -27.46
CA LYS A 182 -22.70 -6.72 -27.65
C LYS A 182 -21.16 -6.71 -27.81
N PRO A 183 -20.58 -5.65 -28.43
CA PRO A 183 -19.15 -5.44 -28.38
C PRO A 183 -18.67 -5.27 -26.93
N LYS A 184 -17.40 -5.60 -26.68
CA LYS A 184 -16.77 -5.41 -25.38
C LYS A 184 -16.58 -3.92 -25.06
N MET A 185 -16.54 -3.61 -23.77
CA MET A 185 -16.21 -2.28 -23.25
C MET A 185 -15.47 -2.38 -21.92
N TRP A 186 -14.71 -1.34 -21.59
CA TRP A 186 -14.00 -1.22 -20.32
C TRP A 186 -14.98 -0.99 -19.18
N GLN A 187 -14.88 -1.79 -18.13
CA GLN A 187 -15.79 -1.79 -16.97
C GLN A 187 -15.03 -2.10 -15.68
N TRP A 188 -15.57 -1.66 -14.54
CA TRP A 188 -15.08 -2.00 -13.21
C TRP A 188 -15.57 -3.39 -12.75
N PHE A 189 -14.67 -4.17 -12.15
CA PHE A 189 -14.94 -5.48 -11.58
C PHE A 189 -14.50 -5.55 -10.11
N ASP A 190 -15.23 -6.33 -9.32
CA ASP A 190 -14.87 -6.63 -7.93
C ASP A 190 -13.69 -7.60 -7.87
N LEU A 191 -12.78 -7.33 -6.95
CA LEU A 191 -11.67 -8.24 -6.65
C LEU A 191 -12.10 -9.36 -5.68
N PRO A 192 -11.45 -10.54 -5.76
CA PRO A 192 -11.66 -11.64 -4.82
C PRO A 192 -11.44 -11.18 -3.38
N ILE A 193 -12.02 -11.94 -2.44
CA ILE A 193 -11.69 -11.82 -1.03
C ILE A 193 -10.44 -12.65 -0.79
N TYR A 194 -9.43 -12.04 -0.17
CA TYR A 194 -8.18 -12.69 0.25
C TYR A 194 -8.36 -13.44 1.57
#